data_AF-A0A950TSR1-F1
#
_entry.id   AF-A0A950TSR1-F1
#
_cell.length_a   1.000
_cell.length_b   1.000
_cell.length_c   1.000
_cell.angle_alpha   90.00
_cell.angle_beta   90.00
_cell.angle_gamma   90.00
#
_symmetry.space_group_name_H-M   'P 1'
#
loop_
_entity.id
_entity.type
_entity.pdbx_description
1 polymer ?
#
loop_
_entity_poly.entity_id
_entity_poly.type
_entity_poly.pdbx_seq_one_letter_code
_entity_poly.pdbx_strand_id
1 'polypeptide(L)' 'MTNKVRITTIGTSVGVILPKEILAKLRVAKGDTLSVSETPDGIELRPYDDEFAEQMAIAERVMREDRDVLRKLAE' A
#
# COMPACT_ATOMS: atom_id res chain seq x y z
N MET A 1 -8.48 -1.87 -16.82
CA MET A 1 -7.37 -1.30 -17.63
C MET A 1 -6.07 -1.68 -16.95
N THR A 2 -5.20 -2.42 -17.63
CA THR A 2 -3.91 -2.86 -17.07
C THR A 2 -2.83 -1.89 -17.55
N ASN A 3 -2.29 -1.08 -16.64
CA ASN A 3 -1.22 -0.13 -16.94
C ASN A 3 0.14 -0.80 -16.71
N LYS A 4 0.98 -0.83 -17.75
CA LYS A 4 2.35 -1.34 -17.66
C LYS A 4 3.27 -0.24 -17.16
N VAL A 5 3.97 -0.49 -16.06
CA VAL A 5 5.00 0.40 -15.52
C VAL A 5 6.38 -0.15 -15.86
N ARG A 6 7.35 0.74 -16.11
CA ARG A 6 8.73 0.35 -16.39
C ARG A 6 9.55 0.48 -15.12
N ILE A 7 10.32 -0.58 -14.83
CA ILE A 7 11.34 -0.57 -13.80
C ILE A 7 12.59 0.11 -14.38
N THR A 8 13.16 1.06 -13.65
CA THR A 8 14.35 1.81 -14.06
C THR A 8 15.32 1.96 -12.90
N THR A 9 16.59 2.17 -13.21
CA THR A 9 17.63 2.43 -12.22
C THR A 9 17.58 3.90 -11.80
N ILE A 10 17.47 4.16 -10.51
CA ILE A 10 17.50 5.49 -9.90
C ILE A 10 18.73 5.54 -8.98
N GLY A 11 19.85 6.07 -9.49
CA GLY A 11 21.11 6.11 -8.76
C GLY A 11 21.60 4.70 -8.43
N THR A 12 21.72 4.38 -7.13
CA THR A 12 22.09 3.05 -6.62
C THR A 12 20.89 2.12 -6.39
N SER A 13 19.67 2.61 -6.66
CA SER A 13 18.42 1.91 -6.38
C SER A 13 17.65 1.61 -7.66
N VAL A 14 16.58 0.84 -7.51
CA VAL A 14 15.64 0.51 -8.59
C VAL A 14 14.29 1.11 -8.25
N GLY A 15 13.63 1.74 -9.22
CA GLY A 15 12.31 2.35 -9.04
C GLY A 15 11.38 2.05 -10.20
N VAL A 16 10.10 2.40 -10.03
CA VAL A 16 9.07 2.30 -11.07
C VAL A 16 8.65 3.69 -11.52
N ILE A 17 8.48 3.89 -12.83
CA ILE A 17 7.93 5.13 -13.37
C ILE A 17 6.40 5.01 -13.41
N LEU A 18 5.73 5.78 -12.55
CA LEU A 18 4.27 5.89 -12.54
C LEU A 18 3.81 6.90 -13.63
N PRO A 19 2.98 6.48 -14.61
CA PRO A 19 2.38 7.39 -15.58
C PRO A 19 1.51 8.46 -14.92
N LYS A 20 1.36 9.61 -15.58
CA LYS A 20 0.54 10.74 -15.09
C LYS A 20 -0.88 10.33 -14.72
N GLU A 21 -1.46 9.37 -15.44
CA GLU A 21 -2.80 8.85 -15.18
C GLU A 21 -2.90 8.14 -13.82
N ILE A 22 -1.86 7.40 -13.41
CA ILE A 22 -1.84 6.73 -12.11
C ILE A 22 -1.64 7.75 -10.99
N LEU A 23 -0.74 8.72 -11.20
CA LEU A 23 -0.54 9.83 -10.25
C LEU A 23 -1.84 10.61 -10.01
N ALA A 24 -2.58 10.93 -11.07
CA ALA A 24 -3.86 11.62 -10.97
C ALA A 24 -4.93 10.80 -10.22
N LYS A 25 -4.97 9.48 -10.44
CA LYS A 25 -5.90 8.58 -9.73
C LYS A 25 -5.59 8.46 -8.25
N LEU A 26 -4.31 8.35 -7.91
CA LEU A 26 -3.83 8.31 -6.52
C LEU A 26 -3.81 9.72 -5.88
N ARG A 27 -4.04 10.79 -6.66
CA ARG A 27 -3.97 12.18 -6.22
C ARG A 27 -2.63 12.53 -5.56
N VAL A 28 -1.55 11.98 -6.09
CA VAL A 28 -0.18 12.22 -5.59
C VAL A 28 0.66 12.97 -6.62
N ALA A 29 1.63 13.71 -6.12
CA ALA A 29 2.60 14.49 -6.86
C ALA A 29 4.04 14.04 -6.59
N LYS A 30 4.98 14.60 -7.33
CA LYS A 30 6.41 14.36 -7.09
C LYS A 30 6.78 14.90 -5.71
N GLY A 31 7.29 14.01 -4.85
CA GLY A 31 7.65 14.34 -3.47
C GLY A 31 6.72 13.71 -2.43
N ASP A 32 5.55 13.25 -2.85
CA ASP A 32 4.62 12.54 -1.98
C ASP A 32 5.08 11.10 -1.74
N THR A 33 4.65 10.54 -0.61
CA THR A 33 4.93 9.16 -0.22
C THR A 33 3.73 8.28 -0.57
N LEU A 34 3.97 7.03 -0.95
CA LEU A 34 2.95 6.00 -1.11
C LEU A 34 3.22 4.87 -0.12
N SER A 35 2.16 4.34 0.50
CA SER A 35 2.24 3.09 1.24
C SER A 35 2.12 1.91 0.28
N VAL A 36 2.86 0.85 0.57
CA VAL A 36 2.85 -0.40 -0.18
C VAL A 36 2.42 -1.51 0.76
N SER A 37 1.37 -2.24 0.40
CA SER A 37 0.92 -3.42 1.14
C SER A 37 0.93 -4.66 0.25
N GLU A 38 1.37 -5.78 0.79
CA GLU A 38 1.32 -7.07 0.10
C GLU A 38 -0.09 -7.65 0.17
N THR A 39 -0.58 -8.16 -0.96
CA THR A 39 -1.86 -8.87 -1.08
C THR A 39 -1.60 -10.24 -1.71
N PRO A 40 -2.54 -11.21 -1.59
CA PRO A 40 -2.36 -12.54 -2.21
C PRO A 40 -2.11 -12.49 -3.73
N ASP A 41 -2.61 -11.44 -4.39
CA ASP A 41 -2.50 -11.25 -5.84
C ASP A 41 -1.32 -10.35 -6.26
N GLY A 42 -0.56 -9.80 -5.30
CA GLY A 42 0.61 -8.97 -5.59
C GLY A 42 0.83 -7.84 -4.58
N ILE A 43 0.97 -6.61 -5.08
CA ILE A 43 1.18 -5.42 -4.25
C ILE A 43 0.11 -4.36 -4.54
N GLU A 44 -0.33 -3.68 -3.50
CA GLU A 44 -1.24 -2.54 -3.59
C GLU A 44 -0.50 -1.26 -3.18
N LEU A 45 -0.70 -0.20 -3.96
CA LEU A 45 -0.18 1.14 -3.70
C LEU A 45 -1.32 2.03 -3.22
N ARG A 46 -1.14 2.68 -2.07
CA ARG A 46 -2.09 3.66 -1.54
C ARG A 46 -1.40 5.00 -1.29
N PRO A 47 -2.11 6.14 -1.46
CA PRO A 47 -1.61 7.43 -1.00
C PRO A 47 -1.26 7.33 0.49
N TYR A 48 -0.08 7.83 0.87
CA TYR A 48 0.31 7.84 2.27
C TYR A 48 -0.55 8.87 3.01
N ASP A 49 -1.37 8.39 3.93
CA ASP A 49 -2.18 9.19 4.86
C ASP A 49 -1.71 8.83 6.27
N ASP A 50 -1.16 9.82 6.98
CA ASP A 50 -0.61 9.66 8.32
C ASP A 50 -1.66 9.08 9.29
N GLU A 51 -2.94 9.43 9.13
CA GLU A 51 -4.03 8.90 9.97
C GLU A 51 -4.25 7.40 9.73
N PHE A 52 -4.07 6.93 8.49
CA PHE A 52 -4.29 5.52 8.15
C PHE A 52 -3.17 4.62 8.68
N ALA A 53 -1.94 5.14 8.77
CA ALA A 53 -0.80 4.42 9.32
C ALA A 53 -1.00 4.12 10.82
N GLU A 54 -1.48 5.09 11.60
CA GLU A 54 -1.80 4.88 13.01
C GLU A 54 -2.95 3.88 13.20
N GLN A 55 -4.01 3.99 12.38
CA GLN A 55 -5.14 3.06 12.44
C GLN A 55 -4.75 1.62 12.07
N MET A 56 -3.86 1.44 11.09
CA MET A 56 -3.36 0.10 10.73
C MET A 56 -2.48 -0.50 11.82
N ALA A 57 -1.64 0.29 12.49
CA ALA A 57 -0.86 -0.20 13.63
C ALA A 57 -1.77 -0.66 14.79
N ILE A 58 -2.88 0.05 15.01
CA ILE A 58 -3.90 -0.35 16.00
C ILE A 58 -4.60 -1.63 15.55
N ALA A 59 -5.03 -1.72 14.29
CA ALA A 59 -5.72 -2.88 13.74
C ALA A 59 -4.82 -4.14 13.76
N GLU A 60 -3.53 -4.01 13.41
CA GLU A 60 -2.57 -5.12 13.46
C GLU A 60 -2.38 -5.63 14.89
N ARG A 61 -2.35 -4.73 15.88
CA ARG A 61 -2.28 -5.10 17.30
C ARG A 61 -3.54 -5.85 17.74
N VAL A 62 -4.72 -5.35 17.38
CA VAL A 62 -6.01 -5.99 17.69
C VAL A 62 -6.12 -7.37 17.03
N MET A 63 -5.75 -7.50 15.74
CA MET A 63 -5.73 -8.78 15.04
C MET A 63 -4.73 -9.78 15.65
N ARG A 64 -3.66 -9.29 16.28
CA ARG A 64 -2.68 -10.13 17.00
C ARG A 64 -3.21 -10.59 18.35
N GLU A 65 -3.88 -9.70 19.08
CA GLU A 65 -4.47 -9.99 20.40
C GLU A 65 -5.72 -10.87 20.31
N ASP A 66 -6.56 -10.68 19.29
CA ASP A 66 -7.87 -11.34 19.16
C ASP A 66 -7.90 -12.48 18.13
N ARG A 67 -6.74 -13.04 17.78
CA ARG A 67 -6.62 -14.14 16.80
C ARG A 67 -7.56 -15.31 17.09
N ASP A 68 -7.77 -15.62 18.37
CA ASP A 68 -8.61 -16.74 18.81
C ASP A 68 -10.12 -16.39 18.84
N VAL A 69 -10.46 -15.11 19.01
CA VAL A 69 -11.85 -14.61 19.09
C VAL A 69 -12.43 -14.42 17.68
N LEU A 70 -11.65 -13.84 16.77
CA LEU A 70 -12.05 -13.67 15.36
C LEU A 70 -12.27 -15.01 14.65
N ARG A 71 -11.55 -16.07 15.06
CA ARG A 71 -11.70 -17.41 14.52
C ARG A 71 -13.02 -18.09 14.92
N LYS A 72 -13.63 -17.68 16.05
CA LYS A 72 -14.92 -18.19 16.53
C LYS A 72 -16.14 -17.46 15.95
N LEU A 73 -15.97 -16.26 15.40
CA LEU A 73 -17.04 -15.49 14.76
C LEU A 73 -17.19 -15.80 13.26
N ALA A 74 -16.27 -16.60 12.70
CA ALA A 74 -16.32 -17.09 11.33
C ALA A 74 -17.01 -18.47 11.21
N GLU A 75 -17.53 -19.02 12.32
CA GLU A 75 -18.57 -20.07 12.34
C GLU A 75 -19.95 -19.43 12.41
#